data_AF-A0A6G4WGC1-F1
#
_entry.id   AF-A0A6G4WGC1-F1
#
_cell.length_a   1.000
_cell.length_b   1.000
_cell.length_c   1.000
_cell.angle_alpha   90.00
_cell.angle_beta   90.00
_cell.angle_gamma   90.00
#
_symmetry.space_group_name_H-M   'P 1'
#
loop_
_entity.id
_entity.type
_entity.pdbx_description
1 polymer ?
#
loop_
_entity_poly.entity_id
_entity_poly.type
_entity_poly.pdbx_seq_one_letter_code
_entity_poly.pdbx_strand_id
1 'polypeptide(L)'
;MIKDDSIVRSLTLVTIACVLLVPAKAQQRMVIHVDDVKRRTCPSVECGVIGRFFFGESVPVYESLSGWSRVSGYYSAGCHEGRSAFVERGPSACTEANGIVRGELAEWVRSEFLAEDVES
;
A
#
# COMPACT_ATOMS: atom_id res chain seq x y z
N MET A 1 -27.57 45.66 50.48
CA MET A 1 -27.76 44.32 49.89
C MET A 1 -27.25 44.40 48.46
N ILE A 2 -26.17 43.67 48.18
CA ILE A 2 -25.33 43.74 46.98
C ILE A 2 -26.02 43.06 45.79
N LYS A 3 -25.92 43.63 44.58
CA LYS A 3 -25.65 42.83 43.38
C LYS A 3 -24.99 43.66 42.27
N ASP A 4 -23.91 43.08 41.75
CA ASP A 4 -22.77 43.71 41.12
C ASP A 4 -22.91 44.02 39.62
N ASP A 5 -22.13 45.05 39.26
CA ASP A 5 -21.34 45.27 38.04
C ASP A 5 -21.52 44.37 36.82
N SER A 6 -21.59 45.01 35.65
CA SER A 6 -21.27 44.36 34.38
C SER A 6 -20.38 45.25 33.53
N ILE A 7 -19.08 45.07 33.76
CA ILE A 7 -17.98 45.57 32.94
C ILE A 7 -17.98 44.82 31.60
N VAL A 8 -18.13 45.57 30.52
CA VAL A 8 -17.96 45.11 29.14
C VAL A 8 -16.50 44.68 28.95
N ARG A 9 -16.25 43.39 28.71
CA ARG A 9 -14.96 42.87 28.26
C ARG A 9 -15.14 42.14 26.94
N SER A 10 -14.76 42.84 25.87
CA SER A 10 -14.51 42.28 24.56
C SER A 10 -13.48 41.14 24.68
N LEU A 11 -13.85 39.94 24.24
CA LEU A 11 -12.92 38.83 24.04
C LEU A 11 -12.73 38.63 22.53
N THR A 12 -11.58 39.06 22.04
CA THR A 12 -11.10 38.79 20.69
C THR A 12 -10.74 37.30 20.59
N LEU A 13 -11.47 36.53 19.77
CA LEU A 13 -11.12 35.15 19.46
C LEU A 13 -9.87 35.12 18.56
N VAL A 14 -8.74 34.65 19.09
CA VAL A 14 -7.57 34.28 18.28
C VAL A 14 -7.71 32.79 17.94
N THR A 15 -8.21 32.48 16.76
CA THR A 15 -8.18 31.12 16.19
C THR A 15 -6.76 30.80 15.74
N ILE A 16 -6.02 30.03 16.56
CA ILE A 16 -4.75 29.44 16.16
C ILE A 16 -5.07 28.26 15.23
N ALA A 17 -4.99 28.48 13.92
CA ALA A 17 -4.97 27.40 12.93
C ALA A 17 -3.59 26.72 12.99
N CYS A 18 -3.42 25.77 13.90
CA CYS A 18 -2.28 24.85 13.88
C CYS A 18 -2.49 23.91 12.68
N VAL A 19 -1.90 24.26 11.54
CA VAL A 19 -1.80 23.35 10.38
C VAL A 19 -0.96 22.16 10.83
N LEU A 20 -1.60 21.01 11.04
CA LEU A 20 -0.91 19.76 11.31
C LEU A 20 -0.09 19.38 10.07
N LEU A 21 1.18 19.77 10.05
CA LEU A 21 2.17 19.24 9.11
C LEU A 21 2.44 17.79 9.50
N VAL A 22 1.54 16.89 9.14
CA VAL A 22 1.82 15.45 9.18
C VAL A 22 2.96 15.23 8.18
N PRO A 23 4.16 14.80 8.62
CA PRO A 23 5.21 14.50 7.67
C PRO A 23 4.70 13.40 6.73
N ALA A 24 4.73 13.66 5.43
CA ALA A 24 4.53 12.60 4.46
C ALA A 24 5.64 11.57 4.71
N LYS A 25 5.29 10.41 5.28
CA LYS A 25 6.24 9.31 5.37
C LYS A 25 6.63 8.96 3.95
N ALA A 26 7.88 9.26 3.59
CA ALA A 26 8.45 8.81 2.33
C ALA A 26 8.25 7.30 2.27
N GLN A 27 7.52 6.86 1.26
CA GLN A 27 7.28 5.44 1.06
C GLN A 27 8.62 4.77 0.80
N GLN A 28 8.98 3.79 1.65
CA GLN A 28 10.20 3.03 1.46
C GLN A 28 10.19 2.42 0.05
N ARG A 29 11.24 2.67 -0.71
CA ARG A 29 11.46 2.07 -2.02
C ARG A 29 12.62 1.10 -1.93
N MET A 30 12.53 0.02 -2.69
CA MET A 30 13.56 -1.00 -2.81
C MET A 30 13.72 -1.38 -4.28
N VAL A 31 14.85 -1.96 -4.63
CA VAL A 31 15.18 -2.35 -6.00
C VAL A 31 15.09 -3.86 -6.14
N ILE A 32 14.54 -4.31 -7.27
CA ILE A 32 14.55 -5.72 -7.67
C ILE A 32 16.00 -6.10 -8.05
N HIS A 33 16.64 -7.00 -7.31
CA HIS A 33 18.06 -7.34 -7.50
C HIS A 33 18.31 -8.69 -8.17
N VAL A 34 17.26 -9.36 -8.64
CA VAL A 34 17.35 -10.57 -9.46
C VAL A 34 16.37 -10.47 -10.64
N ASP A 35 16.60 -11.25 -11.69
CA ASP A 35 15.72 -11.27 -12.87
C ASP A 35 14.46 -12.14 -12.69
N ASP A 36 13.49 -11.92 -13.58
CA ASP A 36 12.30 -12.76 -13.77
C ASP A 36 11.39 -12.93 -12.53
N VAL A 37 11.37 -11.92 -11.67
CA VAL A 37 10.70 -11.96 -10.37
C VAL A 37 9.17 -11.95 -10.53
N LYS A 38 8.51 -13.01 -10.06
CA LYS A 38 7.04 -13.13 -10.17
C LYS A 38 6.30 -12.18 -9.23
N ARG A 39 5.32 -11.46 -9.78
CA ARG A 39 4.35 -10.64 -9.07
C ARG A 39 3.12 -11.48 -8.77
N ARG A 40 2.68 -11.53 -7.51
CA ARG A 40 1.56 -12.37 -7.09
C ARG A 40 0.42 -11.59 -6.47
N THR A 41 -0.77 -12.14 -6.51
CA THR A 41 -1.99 -11.54 -5.93
C THR A 41 -2.03 -11.60 -4.40
N CYS A 42 -1.19 -12.44 -3.78
CA CYS A 42 -1.11 -12.60 -2.32
C CYS A 42 0.30 -13.08 -1.88
N PRO A 43 0.63 -13.03 -0.58
CA PRO A 43 1.94 -13.45 -0.04
C PRO A 43 2.09 -14.98 0.05
N SER A 44 1.90 -15.68 -1.08
CA SER A 44 2.04 -17.14 -1.18
C SER A 44 2.41 -17.56 -2.60
N VAL A 45 3.16 -18.66 -2.72
CA VAL A 45 3.47 -19.27 -4.02
C VAL A 45 2.26 -19.94 -4.67
N GLU A 46 1.20 -20.19 -3.91
CA GLU A 46 -0.06 -20.77 -4.39
C GLU A 46 -0.95 -19.73 -5.09
N CYS A 47 -0.72 -18.43 -4.86
CA CYS A 47 -1.53 -17.37 -5.44
C CYS A 47 -1.19 -17.07 -6.90
N GLY A 48 -2.16 -16.54 -7.63
CA GLY A 48 -2.03 -16.17 -9.04
C GLY A 48 -0.86 -15.25 -9.32
N VAL A 49 -0.23 -15.43 -10.48
CA VAL A 49 0.85 -14.58 -10.99
C VAL A 49 0.26 -13.58 -11.96
N ILE A 50 0.41 -12.29 -11.68
CA ILE A 50 -0.09 -11.16 -12.49
C ILE A 50 0.99 -10.56 -13.41
N GLY A 51 2.17 -11.17 -13.41
CA GLY A 51 3.29 -10.84 -14.29
C GLY A 51 4.61 -10.85 -13.55
N ARG A 52 5.54 -10.02 -13.98
CA ARG A 52 6.94 -10.06 -13.56
C ARG A 52 7.53 -8.66 -13.37
N PHE A 53 8.48 -8.55 -12.46
CA PHE A 53 9.44 -7.45 -12.43
C PHE A 53 10.77 -7.88 -13.06
N PHE A 54 11.50 -6.90 -13.54
CA PHE A 54 12.83 -6.97 -14.10
C PHE A 54 13.86 -6.42 -13.12
N PHE A 55 15.12 -6.86 -13.28
CA PHE A 55 16.23 -6.35 -12.50
C PHE A 55 16.33 -4.82 -12.59
N GLY A 56 16.63 -4.16 -11.48
CA GLY A 56 16.79 -2.72 -11.38
C GLY A 56 15.48 -1.94 -11.23
N GLU A 57 14.32 -2.59 -11.33
CA GLU A 57 13.05 -1.90 -11.08
C GLU A 57 12.94 -1.45 -9.61
N SER A 58 12.76 -0.14 -9.42
CA SER A 58 12.47 0.44 -8.11
C SER A 58 10.98 0.28 -7.80
N VAL A 59 10.64 -0.41 -6.71
CA VAL A 59 9.27 -0.64 -6.26
C VAL A 59 9.04 -0.06 -4.86
N PRO A 60 7.85 0.50 -4.58
CA PRO A 60 7.49 0.84 -3.22
C PRO A 60 7.31 -0.43 -2.37
N VAL A 61 7.55 -0.35 -1.07
CA VAL A 61 7.20 -1.39 -0.10
C VAL A 61 6.19 -0.82 0.89
N TYR A 62 4.98 -1.36 0.87
CA TYR A 62 3.89 -0.91 1.73
C TYR A 62 3.85 -1.70 3.05
N GLU A 63 4.15 -2.99 3.01
CA GLU A 63 4.21 -3.87 4.17
C GLU A 63 5.04 -5.12 3.85
N SER A 64 5.49 -5.81 4.91
CA SER A 64 6.16 -7.10 4.81
C SER A 64 5.49 -8.11 5.72
N LEU A 65 5.23 -9.31 5.19
CA LEU A 65 4.54 -10.40 5.87
C LEU A 65 5.18 -11.74 5.48
N SER A 66 5.72 -12.47 6.44
CA SER A 66 6.20 -13.85 6.27
C SER A 66 7.13 -14.06 5.06
N GLY A 67 8.08 -13.14 4.84
CA GLY A 67 9.03 -13.21 3.72
C GLY A 67 8.50 -12.67 2.38
N TRP A 68 7.33 -12.03 2.38
CA TRP A 68 6.77 -11.34 1.23
C TRP A 68 6.64 -9.84 1.50
N SER A 69 6.79 -9.05 0.45
CA SER A 69 6.59 -7.60 0.48
C SER A 69 5.43 -7.23 -0.45
N ARG A 70 4.49 -6.42 0.04
CA ARG A 70 3.45 -5.82 -0.81
C ARG A 70 4.02 -4.59 -1.48
N VAL A 71 3.95 -4.58 -2.81
CA VAL A 71 4.61 -3.57 -3.66
C VAL A 71 3.63 -2.74 -4.49
N SER A 72 2.34 -2.83 -4.19
CA SER A 72 1.30 -1.93 -4.70
C SER A 72 0.28 -1.59 -3.62
N GLY A 73 -0.50 -0.52 -3.84
CA GLY A 73 -1.80 -0.37 -3.19
C GLY A 73 -2.78 -1.46 -3.65
N TYR A 74 -3.94 -1.54 -3.00
CA TYR A 74 -5.03 -2.34 -3.52
C TYR A 74 -5.63 -1.65 -4.74
N TYR A 75 -5.92 -2.43 -5.77
CA TYR A 75 -6.61 -1.97 -6.98
C TYR A 75 -7.51 -3.08 -7.52
N SER A 76 -8.43 -2.72 -8.42
CA SER A 76 -9.36 -3.68 -9.04
C SER A 76 -8.61 -4.92 -9.56
N ALA A 77 -9.12 -6.11 -9.30
CA ALA A 77 -8.59 -7.37 -9.82
C ALA A 77 -9.11 -7.69 -11.23
N GLY A 78 -9.92 -6.81 -11.84
CA GLY A 78 -10.52 -7.05 -13.15
C GLY A 78 -11.42 -8.29 -13.17
N CYS A 79 -12.21 -8.49 -12.11
CA CYS A 79 -13.04 -9.69 -11.98
C CYS A 79 -14.21 -9.68 -12.97
N HIS A 80 -14.26 -10.70 -13.82
CA HIS A 80 -15.38 -10.99 -14.71
C HIS A 80 -15.73 -12.48 -14.58
N GLU A 81 -17.01 -12.80 -14.37
CA GLU A 81 -17.49 -14.19 -14.17
C GLU A 81 -16.67 -14.97 -13.12
N GLY A 82 -16.29 -14.29 -12.03
CA GLY A 82 -15.54 -14.88 -10.91
C GLY A 82 -14.05 -15.11 -11.20
N ARG A 83 -13.52 -14.64 -12.32
CA ARG A 83 -12.09 -14.77 -12.68
C ARG A 83 -11.45 -13.40 -12.90
N SER A 84 -10.22 -13.24 -12.42
CA SER A 84 -9.41 -12.03 -12.63
C SER A 84 -8.85 -12.03 -14.05
N ALA A 85 -9.02 -10.91 -14.76
CA ALA A 85 -8.39 -10.66 -16.05
C ALA A 85 -6.88 -10.37 -15.96
N PHE A 86 -6.36 -10.11 -14.76
CA PHE A 86 -4.96 -9.71 -14.54
C PHE A 86 -4.05 -10.88 -14.16
N VAL A 87 -4.60 -12.00 -13.71
CA VAL A 87 -3.81 -13.20 -13.43
C VAL A 87 -3.44 -13.89 -14.75
N GLU A 88 -2.14 -13.85 -15.08
CA GLU A 88 -1.56 -14.48 -16.27
C GLU A 88 -1.36 -16.00 -16.09
N ARG A 89 -1.04 -16.45 -14.87
CA ARG A 89 -0.75 -17.87 -14.57
C ARG A 89 -1.20 -18.27 -13.15
N GLY A 90 -1.59 -19.54 -12.96
CA GLY A 90 -2.00 -20.07 -11.67
C GLY A 90 -3.48 -19.79 -11.33
N PRO A 91 -3.88 -19.84 -10.05
CA PRO A 91 -5.25 -19.59 -9.64
C PRO A 91 -5.70 -18.18 -10.02
N SER A 92 -6.76 -18.08 -10.82
CA SER A 92 -7.31 -16.80 -11.27
C SER A 92 -8.68 -16.49 -10.66
N ALA A 93 -9.18 -17.33 -9.75
CA ALA A 93 -10.49 -17.12 -9.14
C ALA A 93 -10.46 -15.87 -8.25
N CYS A 94 -11.47 -15.03 -8.36
CA CYS A 94 -11.67 -13.84 -7.52
C CYS A 94 -12.20 -14.25 -6.16
N THR A 95 -11.30 -14.77 -5.34
CA THR A 95 -11.59 -15.30 -4.00
C THR A 95 -10.55 -14.79 -3.02
N GLU A 96 -10.92 -14.71 -1.74
CA GLU A 96 -10.00 -14.27 -0.69
C GLU A 96 -8.79 -15.20 -0.55
N ALA A 97 -8.98 -16.50 -0.81
CA ALA A 97 -7.90 -17.48 -0.84
C ALA A 97 -6.81 -17.16 -1.89
N ASN A 98 -7.18 -16.42 -2.95
CA ASN A 98 -6.25 -15.94 -3.98
C ASN A 98 -5.81 -14.48 -3.74
N GLY A 99 -6.01 -13.94 -2.54
CA GLY A 99 -5.70 -12.55 -2.20
C GLY A 99 -6.60 -11.51 -2.86
N ILE A 100 -7.72 -11.93 -3.46
CA ILE A 100 -8.69 -11.01 -4.09
C ILE A 100 -9.87 -10.82 -3.12
N VAL A 101 -9.93 -9.65 -2.49
CA VAL A 101 -10.95 -9.30 -1.50
C VAL A 101 -11.81 -8.19 -2.05
N ARG A 102 -13.14 -8.39 -2.08
CA ARG A 102 -14.10 -7.44 -2.68
C ARG A 102 -13.75 -7.03 -4.12
N GLY A 103 -13.15 -7.95 -4.88
CA GLY A 103 -12.75 -7.71 -6.26
C GLY A 103 -11.50 -6.84 -6.42
N GLU A 104 -10.76 -6.59 -5.34
CA GLU A 104 -9.49 -5.87 -5.35
C GLU A 104 -8.34 -6.80 -4.96
N LEU A 105 -7.14 -6.51 -5.45
CA LEU A 105 -5.90 -7.21 -5.12
C LEU A 105 -4.77 -6.22 -4.90
N ALA A 106 -3.69 -6.70 -4.31
CA ALA A 106 -2.41 -6.01 -4.35
C ALA A 106 -1.31 -6.95 -4.84
N GLU A 107 -0.19 -6.38 -5.26
CA GLU A 107 0.94 -7.13 -5.78
C GLU A 107 1.92 -7.47 -4.68
N TRP A 108 2.33 -8.73 -4.65
CA TRP A 108 3.26 -9.28 -3.69
C TRP A 108 4.45 -9.90 -4.39
N VAL A 109 5.63 -9.69 -3.80
CA VAL A 109 6.90 -10.26 -4.22
C VAL A 109 7.60 -10.88 -3.02
N ARG A 110 8.47 -11.88 -3.22
CA ARG A 110 9.30 -12.37 -2.12
C ARG A 110 10.29 -11.28 -1.72
N SER A 111 10.37 -10.98 -0.43
CA SER A 111 11.22 -9.92 0.11
C SER A 111 12.70 -10.19 -0.16
N GLU A 112 13.09 -11.46 -0.29
CA GLU A 112 14.46 -11.87 -0.62
C GLU A 112 14.92 -11.45 -2.02
N PHE A 113 14.03 -10.91 -2.87
CA PHE A 113 14.37 -10.38 -4.19
C PHE A 113 14.48 -8.84 -4.20
N LEU A 114 14.31 -8.21 -3.05
CA LEU A 114 14.42 -6.77 -2.87
C LEU A 114 15.73 -6.42 -2.17
N ALA A 115 16.39 -5.38 -2.64
CA ALA A 115 17.56 -4.76 -1.99
C ALA A 115 17.28 -3.29 -1.73
N GLU A 116 17.95 -2.72 -0.73
CA GLU A 116 17.98 -1.26 -0.58
C GLU A 116 18.63 -0.65 -1.81
N ASP A 117 18.14 0.52 -2.20
CA ASP A 117 18.77 1.30 -3.25
C ASP A 117 20.04 1.92 -2.67
N VAL A 118 21.18 1.29 -2.90
CA VAL A 118 22.49 1.87 -2.59
C VAL A 118 22.83 2.80 -3.74
N GLU A 119 22.40 4.06 -3.61
CA GLU A 119 22.87 5.17 -4.43
C GLU A 119 24.41 5.12 -4.47
N SER A 120 24.97 4.83 -5.65
CA SER A 120 26.41 4.74 -5.90
C SER A 120 27.02 6.10 -6.23
#